data_AF-A0A2S2PSI1-F1
#
_entry.id   AF-A0A2S2PSI1-F1
#
_cell.length_a   1.000
_cell.length_b   1.000
_cell.length_c   1.000
_cell.angle_alpha   90.00
_cell.angle_beta   90.00
_cell.angle_gamma   90.00
#
_symmetry.space_group_name_H-M   'P 1'
#
loop_
_entity.id
_entity.type
_entity.pdbx_description
1 polymer ?
#
loop_
_entity_poly.entity_id
_entity_poly.type
_entity_poly.pdbx_seq_one_letter_code
_entity_poly.pdbx_strand_id
1 'polypeptide(L)'
;SNSTQDNKSRKTNKWLERNYHHLSIDYGDIEYEELERILNSLKFAYIYVKGEQKKKLLFEFIPHVALINIESLGCPRFDQLCNDESLPCCIFHMEYNPKHCTFYKVFALRKWFINNS
;
A
#
# COMPACT_ATOMS: atom_id res chain seq x y z
N SER A 1 5.38 9.37 20.01
CA SER A 1 4.29 9.17 20.98
C SER A 1 3.94 7.70 21.00
N ASN A 2 4.20 6.97 22.09
CA ASN A 2 3.90 5.53 22.17
C ASN A 2 2.38 5.32 22.12
N SER A 3 1.85 5.07 20.93
CA SER A 3 0.47 4.60 20.79
C SER A 3 0.46 3.13 21.20
N THR A 4 0.14 2.86 22.47
CA THR A 4 -0.16 1.50 22.92
C THR A 4 -1.30 0.96 22.07
N GLN A 5 -0.99 0.06 21.13
CA GLN A 5 -2.00 -0.64 20.34
C GLN A 5 -3.01 -1.29 21.29
N ASP A 6 -4.27 -0.95 21.10
CA ASP A 6 -5.35 -1.52 21.88
C ASP A 6 -5.46 -3.04 21.62
N ASN A 7 -6.07 -3.77 22.56
CA ASN A 7 -6.14 -5.23 22.49
C ASN A 7 -6.84 -5.75 21.22
N LYS A 8 -7.77 -4.97 20.64
CA LYS A 8 -8.47 -5.34 19.40
C LYS A 8 -7.54 -5.22 18.20
N SER A 9 -6.77 -4.14 18.11
CA SER A 9 -5.76 -3.96 17.05
C SER A 9 -4.72 -5.08 17.09
N ARG A 10 -4.21 -5.44 18.26
CA ARG A 10 -3.27 -6.57 18.42
C ARG A 10 -3.85 -7.91 17.97
N LYS A 11 -5.11 -8.23 18.32
CA LYS A 11 -5.77 -9.45 17.87
C LYS A 11 -5.97 -9.47 16.35
N THR A 12 -6.36 -8.33 15.77
CA THR A 12 -6.57 -8.18 14.33
C THR A 12 -5.26 -8.37 13.57
N ASN A 13 -4.18 -7.71 13.99
CA ASN A 13 -2.87 -7.84 13.37
C ASN A 13 -2.35 -9.27 13.44
N LYS A 14 -2.47 -9.95 14.60
CA LYS A 14 -2.12 -11.37 14.72
C LYS A 14 -2.94 -12.27 13.81
N TRP A 15 -4.22 -11.97 13.62
CA TRP A 15 -5.06 -12.71 12.68
C TRP A 15 -4.60 -12.49 11.23
N LEU A 16 -4.31 -11.24 10.86
CA LEU A 16 -3.84 -10.85 9.53
C LEU A 16 -2.48 -11.47 9.19
N GLU A 17 -1.55 -11.45 10.13
CA GLU A 17 -0.26 -12.13 10.01
C GLU A 17 -0.47 -13.62 9.75
N ARG A 18 -1.26 -14.31 10.58
CA ARG A 18 -1.42 -15.77 10.49
C ARG A 18 -2.25 -16.27 9.32
N ASN A 19 -3.25 -15.51 8.88
CA ASN A 19 -4.29 -16.01 7.97
C ASN A 19 -4.36 -15.29 6.62
N TYR A 20 -3.60 -14.20 6.42
CA TYR A 20 -3.72 -13.41 5.18
C TYR A 20 -2.38 -13.16 4.49
N HIS A 21 -1.40 -12.58 5.18
CA HIS A 21 -0.14 -12.14 4.56
C HIS A 21 1.02 -13.09 4.86
N HIS A 22 0.98 -13.80 5.99
CA HIS A 22 2.12 -14.56 6.54
C HIS A 22 3.38 -13.73 6.80
N LEU A 23 3.22 -12.40 6.89
CA LEU A 23 4.28 -11.46 7.27
C LEU A 23 4.11 -11.06 8.73
N SER A 24 5.17 -11.25 9.52
CA SER A 24 5.23 -10.70 10.89
C SER A 24 5.25 -9.17 10.85
N ILE A 25 4.73 -8.55 11.91
CA ILE A 25 4.79 -7.10 12.10
C ILE A 25 6.23 -6.57 12.18
N ASP A 26 7.18 -7.43 12.53
CA ASP A 26 8.60 -7.10 12.61
C ASP A 26 9.27 -7.14 11.21
N TYR A 27 8.52 -7.46 10.15
CA TYR A 27 9.03 -7.39 8.77
C TYR A 27 8.92 -5.95 8.25
N GLY A 28 10.07 -5.33 8.02
CA GLY A 28 10.19 -4.02 7.42
C GLY A 28 11.56 -3.43 7.72
N ASP A 29 12.06 -2.60 6.80
CA ASP A 29 13.36 -1.94 6.98
C ASP A 29 13.24 -0.55 7.63
N ILE A 30 12.00 -0.09 7.82
CA ILE A 30 11.67 1.30 8.15
C ILE A 30 10.57 1.32 9.21
N GLU A 31 10.88 1.98 10.33
CA GLU A 31 9.91 2.25 11.40
C GLU A 31 8.81 3.20 10.93
N TYR A 32 7.59 3.03 11.45
CA TYR A 32 6.44 3.81 10.98
C TYR A 32 6.59 5.32 11.26
N GLU A 33 7.28 5.67 12.34
CA GLU A 33 7.62 7.04 12.72
C GLU A 33 8.46 7.76 11.66
N GLU A 34 9.22 7.03 10.84
CA GLU A 34 10.04 7.59 9.77
C GLU A 34 9.22 7.97 8.52
N LEU A 35 7.96 7.54 8.44
CA LEU A 35 7.11 7.72 7.27
C LEU A 35 6.93 9.20 6.91
N GLU A 36 6.69 10.07 7.90
CA GLU A 36 6.53 11.51 7.68
C GLU A 36 7.78 12.12 7.06
N ARG A 37 8.96 11.80 7.62
CA ARG A 37 10.26 12.26 7.13
C ARG A 37 10.50 11.81 5.69
N ILE A 38 10.21 10.55 5.39
CA ILE A 38 10.38 9.99 4.05
C ILE A 38 9.46 10.68 3.06
N LEU A 39 8.15 10.75 3.34
CA LEU A 39 7.18 11.34 2.43
C LEU A 39 7.48 12.82 2.14
N ASN A 40 7.88 13.59 3.15
CA ASN A 40 8.24 15.00 2.99
C ASN A 40 9.60 15.22 2.29
N SER A 41 10.48 14.20 2.26
CA SER A 41 11.75 14.29 1.52
C SER A 41 11.57 14.13 0.01
N LEU A 42 10.45 13.54 -0.42
CA LEU A 42 10.15 13.25 -1.81
C LEU A 42 9.50 14.45 -2.49
N LYS A 43 10.03 14.88 -3.64
CA LYS A 43 9.49 16.02 -4.39
C LYS A 43 8.57 15.54 -5.50
N PHE A 44 7.35 15.16 -5.13
CA PHE A 44 6.29 14.81 -6.09
C PHE A 44 5.26 15.93 -6.20
N ALA A 45 4.86 16.27 -7.43
CA ALA A 45 3.72 17.16 -7.66
C ALA A 45 2.38 16.42 -7.44
N TYR A 46 2.33 15.13 -7.81
CA TYR A 46 1.14 14.30 -7.74
C TYR A 46 1.48 12.92 -7.18
N ILE A 47 0.60 12.37 -6.36
CA ILE A 47 0.65 10.97 -5.94
C ILE A 47 -0.71 10.33 -6.23
N TYR A 48 -0.66 9.22 -6.95
CA TYR A 48 -1.81 8.41 -7.28
C TYR A 48 -1.99 7.32 -6.23
N VAL A 49 -3.17 7.28 -5.62
CA VAL A 49 -3.49 6.39 -4.51
C VAL A 49 -4.73 5.58 -4.86
N LYS A 50 -4.76 4.29 -4.53
CA LYS A 50 -5.99 3.49 -4.63
C LYS A 50 -6.71 3.43 -3.29
N GLY A 51 -7.90 4.04 -3.23
CA GLY A 51 -8.79 4.00 -2.09
C GLY A 51 -8.79 5.30 -1.29
N GLU A 52 -9.99 5.77 -0.93
CA GLU A 52 -10.20 7.08 -0.29
C GLU A 52 -9.59 7.16 1.11
N GLN A 53 -9.62 6.05 1.87
CA GLN A 53 -9.02 5.99 3.20
C GLN A 53 -7.51 6.27 3.16
N LYS A 54 -6.79 5.69 2.18
CA LYS A 54 -5.34 5.89 2.04
C LYS A 54 -5.01 7.31 1.60
N LYS A 55 -5.84 7.89 0.72
CA LYS A 55 -5.71 9.30 0.33
C LYS A 55 -5.81 10.20 1.56
N LYS A 56 -6.81 9.99 2.42
CA LYS A 56 -6.98 10.77 3.66
C LYS A 56 -5.80 10.61 4.62
N LEU A 57 -5.33 9.37 4.82
CA LEU A 57 -4.16 9.10 5.67
C LEU A 57 -2.92 9.83 5.14
N LEU A 58 -2.61 9.71 3.85
CA LEU A 58 -1.44 10.38 3.26
C LEU A 58 -1.56 11.91 3.31
N PHE A 59 -2.77 12.45 3.21
CA PHE A 59 -3.01 13.89 3.32
C PHE A 59 -2.57 14.46 4.67
N GLU A 60 -2.65 13.68 5.75
CA GLU A 60 -2.18 14.09 7.08
C GLU A 60 -0.66 14.27 7.13
N PHE A 61 0.11 13.52 6.32
CA PHE A 61 1.57 13.59 6.29
C PHE A 61 2.12 14.58 5.25
N ILE A 62 1.44 14.72 4.11
CA ILE A 62 1.90 15.52 2.96
C ILE A 62 0.76 16.37 2.36
N PRO A 63 0.20 17.33 3.13
CA PRO A 63 -0.96 18.12 2.69
C PRO A 63 -0.66 19.03 1.48
N HIS A 64 0.62 19.25 1.17
CA HIS A 64 1.08 20.09 0.07
C HIS A 64 1.18 19.35 -1.28
N VAL A 65 1.04 18.02 -1.29
CA VAL A 65 1.10 17.20 -2.50
C VAL A 65 -0.31 16.90 -3.01
N ALA A 66 -0.53 16.96 -4.33
CA ALA A 66 -1.82 16.61 -4.90
C ALA A 66 -2.05 15.09 -4.87
N LEU A 67 -2.99 14.65 -4.02
CA LEU A 67 -3.34 13.23 -3.87
C LEU A 67 -4.58 12.88 -4.71
N ILE A 68 -4.41 11.98 -5.68
CA ILE A 68 -5.45 11.58 -6.63
C ILE A 68 -5.89 10.15 -6.31
N ASN A 69 -7.18 9.97 -5.97
CA ASN A 69 -7.73 8.63 -5.82
C ASN A 69 -8.01 8.05 -7.21
N ILE A 70 -7.25 7.05 -7.64
CA ILE A 70 -7.37 6.47 -8.99
C ILE A 70 -8.72 5.77 -9.23
N GLU A 71 -9.46 5.42 -8.18
CA GLU A 71 -10.81 4.87 -8.32
C GLU A 71 -11.78 5.89 -8.93
N SER A 72 -11.58 7.19 -8.69
CA SER A 72 -12.38 8.23 -9.35
C SER A 72 -12.09 8.36 -10.85
N LEU A 73 -11.01 7.72 -11.32
CA LEU A 73 -10.65 7.61 -12.73
C LEU A 73 -11.15 6.29 -13.36
N GLY A 74 -11.98 5.53 -12.66
CA GLY A 74 -12.50 4.25 -13.14
C GLY A 74 -11.56 3.06 -12.90
N CYS A 75 -10.53 3.20 -12.05
CA CYS A 75 -9.61 2.11 -11.76
C CYS A 75 -10.32 0.91 -11.15
N PRO A 76 -10.32 -0.28 -11.80
CA PRO A 76 -11.07 -1.43 -11.35
C PRO A 76 -10.49 -2.04 -10.06
N ARG A 77 -11.21 -2.98 -9.46
CA ARG A 77 -10.76 -3.64 -8.23
C ARG A 77 -9.53 -4.53 -8.47
N PHE A 78 -8.81 -4.87 -7.41
CA PHE A 78 -7.56 -5.64 -7.54
C PHE A 78 -7.77 -7.06 -8.09
N ASP A 79 -8.90 -7.71 -7.82
CA ASP A 79 -9.29 -9.00 -8.40
C ASP A 79 -9.39 -8.95 -9.94
N GLN A 80 -9.62 -7.76 -10.50
CA GLN A 80 -9.69 -7.53 -11.95
C GLN A 80 -8.35 -7.07 -12.55
N LEU A 81 -7.41 -6.60 -11.73
CA LEU A 81 -6.10 -6.09 -12.16
C LEU A 81 -4.96 -7.11 -11.99
N CYS A 82 -5.03 -7.95 -10.96
CA CYS A 82 -3.95 -8.83 -10.51
C CYS A 82 -3.99 -10.18 -11.23
N ASN A 83 -3.95 -10.16 -12.56
CA ASN A 83 -4.06 -11.34 -13.43
C ASN A 83 -2.78 -11.62 -14.23
N ASP A 84 -1.75 -10.79 -14.08
CA ASP A 84 -0.50 -10.90 -14.81
C ASP A 84 0.59 -11.40 -13.87
N GLU A 85 0.93 -12.69 -13.97
CA GLU A 85 1.94 -13.34 -13.13
C GLU A 85 3.37 -12.89 -13.48
N SER A 86 3.57 -12.17 -14.60
CA SER A 86 4.89 -11.64 -14.99
C SER A 86 5.29 -10.36 -14.25
N LEU A 87 4.38 -9.73 -13.50
CA LEU A 87 4.67 -8.49 -12.79
C LEU A 87 5.59 -8.72 -11.59
N PRO A 88 6.48 -7.76 -11.26
CA PRO A 88 7.40 -7.88 -10.13
C PRO A 88 6.68 -8.11 -8.79
N CYS A 89 7.20 -9.03 -7.98
CA CYS A 89 6.77 -9.28 -6.61
C CYS A 89 7.93 -8.98 -5.64
N CYS A 90 7.64 -8.63 -4.38
CA CYS A 90 8.71 -8.47 -3.39
C CYS A 90 9.26 -9.84 -2.95
N ILE A 91 10.50 -9.85 -2.49
CA ILE A 91 11.20 -11.09 -2.08
C ILE A 91 10.44 -11.88 -1.01
N PHE A 92 9.73 -11.20 -0.12
CA PHE A 92 8.99 -11.84 0.97
C PHE A 92 7.68 -12.51 0.54
N HIS A 93 7.07 -12.09 -0.57
CA HIS A 93 5.81 -12.65 -1.06
C HIS A 93 6.01 -13.62 -2.24
N MET A 94 7.24 -13.84 -2.71
CA MET A 94 7.49 -14.84 -3.76
C MET A 94 7.16 -16.26 -3.29
N GLU A 95 7.31 -16.54 -1.99
CA GLU A 95 6.98 -17.84 -1.38
C GLU A 95 5.50 -17.96 -0.98
N TYR A 96 4.74 -16.86 -1.06
CA TYR A 96 3.31 -16.80 -0.74
C TYR A 96 2.49 -16.39 -1.97
N ASN A 97 1.23 -16.01 -1.77
CA ASN A 97 0.38 -15.54 -2.86
C ASN A 97 0.78 -14.10 -3.29
N PRO A 98 1.31 -13.90 -4.51
CA PRO A 98 1.76 -12.60 -5.00
C PRO A 98 0.63 -11.57 -5.09
N LYS A 99 -0.64 -12.01 -5.16
CA LYS A 99 -1.81 -11.13 -5.14
C LYS A 99 -1.98 -10.38 -3.81
N HIS A 100 -1.31 -10.78 -2.74
CA HIS A 100 -1.28 -10.01 -1.49
C HIS A 100 -0.15 -8.96 -1.47
N CYS A 101 0.88 -9.10 -2.32
CA CYS A 101 2.02 -8.21 -2.37
C CYS A 101 1.65 -6.79 -2.80
N THR A 102 1.98 -5.79 -1.97
CA THR A 102 1.79 -4.37 -2.29
C THR A 102 2.64 -3.93 -3.48
N PHE A 103 3.87 -4.44 -3.61
CA PHE A 103 4.77 -4.11 -4.73
C PHE A 103 4.17 -4.56 -6.07
N TYR A 104 3.71 -5.81 -6.14
CA TYR A 104 2.99 -6.35 -7.28
C TYR A 104 1.76 -5.49 -7.65
N LYS A 105 0.95 -5.12 -6.65
CA LYS A 105 -0.24 -4.28 -6.85
C LYS A 105 0.11 -2.91 -7.45
N VAL A 106 1.21 -2.28 -7.04
CA VAL A 106 1.65 -0.99 -7.59
C VAL A 106 2.00 -1.13 -9.08
N PHE A 107 2.67 -2.21 -9.49
CA PHE A 107 2.94 -2.46 -10.92
C PHE A 107 1.66 -2.72 -11.72
N ALA A 108 0.71 -3.46 -11.16
CA ALA A 108 -0.59 -3.68 -11.79
C ALA A 108 -1.37 -2.36 -11.97
N LEU A 109 -1.34 -1.49 -10.95
CA LEU A 109 -1.92 -0.15 -11.02
C LEU A 109 -1.26 0.72 -12.09
N ARG A 110 0.07 0.71 -12.15
CA ARG A 110 0.83 1.46 -13.16
C ARG A 110 0.50 0.97 -14.57
N LYS A 111 0.46 -0.34 -14.79
CA LYS A 111 0.10 -0.94 -16.09
C LYS A 111 -1.29 -0.51 -16.52
N TRP A 112 -2.27 -0.57 -15.61
CA TRP A 112 -3.62 -0.10 -15.90
C TRP A 112 -3.64 1.40 -16.22
N PHE A 113 -2.98 2.22 -15.40
CA PHE A 113 -2.96 3.67 -15.58
C PHE A 113 -2.40 4.05 -16.95
N ILE A 114 -1.24 3.53 -17.34
CA ILE A 114 -0.61 3.80 -18.64
C ILE A 114 -1.52 3.41 -19.82
N ASN A 115 -2.30 2.34 -19.68
CA ASN A 115 -3.17 1.86 -20.75
C ASN A 115 -4.53 2.59 -20.83
N ASN A 116 -4.84 3.46 -19.87
CA ASN A 116 -6.16 4.10 -19.73
C ASN A 116 -6.06 5.62 -19.43
N SER A 117 -4.86 6.19 -19.48
CA SER A 117 -4.58 7.63 -19.26
C SER A 117 -4.34 8.36 -20.58
#